data_AF-A0A0G4KL97-F1
#
_entry.id   AF-A0A0G4KL97-F1
#
_cell.length_a   1.000
_cell.length_b   1.000
_cell.length_c   1.000
_cell.angle_alpha   90.00
_cell.angle_beta   90.00
_cell.angle_gamma   90.00
#
_symmetry.space_group_name_H-M   'P 1'
#
loop_
_entity.id
_entity.type
_entity.pdbx_description
1 polymer ?
#
loop_
_entity_poly.entity_id
_entity_poly.type
_entity_poly.pdbx_seq_one_letter_code
_entity_poly.pdbx_strand_id
1 'polypeptide(L)'
;MVDVGYERFLAPEIFFNPEIYSSDFLTPLPTVVDGVIQSSPIDVRRGLYKNIVLSGGSTLYKDFGRRLQRDIRQLVDARIKASEVRSGGAKSGGLDVQVITHKRQRHGPWFGGSLLGQTPEFRSYCHTKAEYQEYGPSIQASEYVRSRGTVVCIGLPANAYLKAPVFDTVIRMITIRGSYVGNRADTAEALDFFRRGLIKAPFKTVGMSKLQEVFHLMQEGKIAGRYVIDTSK
;
A
#
# COMPACT_ATOMS: atom_id res chain seq x y z
N MET A 1 -9.18 -41.80 -8.11
CA MET A 1 -10.40 -41.00 -7.90
C MET A 1 -10.19 -40.29 -6.57
N VAL A 2 -10.23 -38.95 -6.53
CA VAL A 2 -10.00 -38.17 -5.30
C VAL A 2 -11.36 -37.74 -4.79
N ASP A 3 -11.70 -38.11 -3.55
CA ASP A 3 -12.95 -37.71 -2.92
C ASP A 3 -12.86 -36.26 -2.45
N VAL A 4 -13.91 -35.49 -2.76
CA VAL A 4 -14.00 -34.08 -2.39
C VAL A 4 -15.12 -33.86 -1.38
N GLY A 5 -14.77 -33.49 -0.15
CA GLY A 5 -15.68 -33.42 1.01
C GLY A 5 -15.71 -32.05 1.70
N TYR A 6 -15.28 -32.02 2.97
CA TYR A 6 -15.38 -30.87 3.88
C TYR A 6 -14.59 -29.63 3.41
N GLU A 7 -13.52 -29.83 2.66
CA GLU A 7 -12.65 -28.78 2.13
C GLU A 7 -13.39 -27.78 1.23
N ARG A 8 -14.53 -28.17 0.65
CA ARG A 8 -15.41 -27.27 -0.13
C ARG A 8 -15.92 -26.09 0.70
N PHE A 9 -16.08 -26.28 2.01
CA PHE A 9 -16.60 -25.28 2.94
C PHE A 9 -15.50 -24.72 3.84
N LEU A 10 -14.50 -25.52 4.22
CA LEU A 10 -13.38 -25.06 5.05
C LEU A 10 -12.47 -24.07 4.31
N ALA A 11 -12.22 -24.29 3.01
CA ALA A 11 -11.35 -23.42 2.24
C ALA A 11 -11.80 -21.94 2.22
N PRO A 12 -13.09 -21.60 1.98
CA PRO A 12 -13.56 -20.22 2.09
C PRO A 12 -13.77 -19.74 3.53
N GLU A 13 -13.82 -20.63 4.53
CA GLU A 13 -14.05 -20.24 5.92
C GLU A 13 -12.84 -19.53 6.53
N ILE A 14 -11.64 -19.71 5.98
CA ILE A 14 -10.42 -19.01 6.42
C ILE A 14 -10.55 -17.47 6.39
N PHE A 15 -11.46 -16.92 5.58
CA PHE A 15 -11.71 -15.48 5.55
C PHE A 15 -12.50 -14.99 6.77
N PHE A 16 -13.32 -15.86 7.37
CA PHE A 16 -14.20 -15.53 8.50
C PHE A 16 -13.66 -16.09 9.83
N ASN A 17 -12.89 -17.18 9.78
CA ASN A 17 -12.22 -17.81 10.90
C ASN A 17 -10.79 -18.14 10.49
N PRO A 18 -9.88 -17.15 10.48
CA PRO A 18 -8.52 -17.33 9.96
C PRO A 18 -7.65 -18.23 10.86
N GLU A 19 -8.06 -18.42 12.12
CA GLU A 19 -7.49 -19.36 13.09
C GLU A 19 -7.50 -20.84 12.61
N ILE A 20 -8.31 -21.18 11.61
CA ILE A 20 -8.35 -22.52 11.02
C ILE A 20 -7.03 -22.88 10.31
N TYR A 21 -6.26 -21.89 9.85
CA TYR A 21 -5.05 -22.12 9.05
C TYR A 21 -3.81 -21.37 9.57
N SER A 22 -3.97 -20.18 10.15
CA SER A 22 -2.85 -19.36 10.58
C SER A 22 -2.95 -19.00 12.06
N SER A 23 -1.83 -19.14 12.78
CA SER A 23 -1.66 -18.65 14.16
C SER A 23 -1.38 -17.14 14.22
N ASP A 24 -0.91 -16.56 13.11
CA ASP A 24 -0.36 -15.21 13.09
C ASP A 24 -1.42 -14.17 12.72
N PHE A 25 -2.38 -14.56 11.87
CA PHE A 25 -3.48 -13.70 11.45
C PHE A 25 -4.79 -14.22 12.02
N LEU A 26 -5.23 -13.63 13.13
CA LEU A 26 -6.42 -14.10 13.86
C LEU A 26 -7.66 -13.24 13.62
N THR A 27 -7.54 -12.09 12.93
CA THR A 27 -8.65 -11.14 12.75
C THR A 27 -9.51 -11.52 11.54
N PRO A 28 -10.82 -11.81 11.73
CA PRO A 28 -11.75 -12.08 10.64
C PRO A 28 -11.90 -10.92 9.65
N LEU A 29 -12.18 -11.24 8.39
CA LEU A 29 -12.42 -10.24 7.34
C LEU A 29 -13.53 -9.22 7.72
N PRO A 30 -14.69 -9.60 8.30
CA PRO A 30 -15.72 -8.63 8.72
C PRO A 30 -15.18 -7.59 9.72
N THR A 31 -14.34 -8.02 10.66
CA THR A 31 -13.73 -7.17 11.69
C THR A 31 -12.71 -6.21 11.08
N VAL A 32 -11.93 -6.68 10.10
CA VAL A 32 -10.99 -5.83 9.35
C VAL A 32 -11.76 -4.74 8.60
N VAL A 33 -12.83 -5.09 7.90
CA VAL A 33 -13.66 -4.12 7.15
C VAL A 33 -14.26 -3.08 8.08
N ASP A 34 -14.85 -3.52 9.19
CA ASP A 34 -15.42 -2.62 10.21
C ASP A 34 -14.34 -1.67 10.79
N GLY A 35 -13.16 -2.20 11.13
CA GLY A 35 -12.04 -1.41 11.64
C GLY A 35 -11.56 -0.34 10.65
N VAL A 36 -11.45 -0.68 9.36
CA VAL A 36 -11.07 0.28 8.31
C VAL A 36 -12.11 1.40 8.18
N ILE A 37 -13.40 1.06 8.18
CA ILE A 37 -14.47 2.06 8.10
C ILE A 37 -14.49 2.93 9.36
N GLN A 38 -14.27 2.36 10.55
CA GLN A 38 -14.18 3.14 11.80
C GLN A 38 -12.95 4.05 11.87
N SER A 39 -11.84 3.68 11.22
CA SER A 39 -10.65 4.54 11.11
C SER A 39 -10.85 5.72 10.16
N SER A 40 -11.87 5.66 9.29
CA SER A 40 -12.19 6.73 8.34
C SER A 40 -12.90 7.91 9.03
N PRO A 41 -12.90 9.12 8.45
CA PRO A 41 -13.66 10.27 8.98
C PRO A 41 -15.15 9.96 9.15
N ILE A 42 -15.78 10.52 10.19
CA ILE A 42 -17.17 10.19 10.58
C ILE A 42 -18.17 10.42 9.45
N ASP A 43 -17.97 11.47 8.65
CA ASP A 43 -18.89 11.91 7.59
C ASP A 43 -19.02 10.89 6.45
N VAL A 44 -17.96 10.12 6.18
CA VAL A 44 -17.95 9.14 5.08
C VAL A 44 -18.40 7.75 5.51
N ARG A 45 -18.40 7.43 6.81
CA ARG A 45 -18.62 6.05 7.30
C ARG A 45 -19.96 5.49 6.85
N ARG A 46 -21.04 6.28 6.92
CA ARG A 46 -22.38 5.84 6.51
C ARG A 46 -22.41 5.46 5.03
N GLY A 47 -21.75 6.24 4.18
CA GLY A 47 -21.62 5.96 2.74
C GLY A 47 -20.80 4.71 2.45
N LEU A 48 -19.74 4.46 3.25
CA LEU A 48 -18.88 3.28 3.12
C LEU A 48 -19.61 1.98 3.50
N TYR A 49 -20.38 1.97 4.61
CA TYR A 49 -21.18 0.78 4.98
C TYR A 49 -22.24 0.44 3.93
N LYS A 50 -22.82 1.46 3.30
CA LYS A 50 -23.84 1.30 2.25
C LYS A 50 -23.28 0.79 0.92
N ASN A 51 -21.98 0.88 0.67
CA ASN A 51 -21.42 0.58 -0.65
C ASN A 51 -20.15 -0.28 -0.57
N ILE A 52 -20.24 -1.45 0.06
CA ILE A 52 -19.12 -2.40 0.10
C ILE A 52 -19.13 -3.22 -1.19
N VAL A 53 -18.20 -2.96 -2.09
CA VAL A 53 -18.11 -3.66 -3.38
C VAL A 53 -17.07 -4.78 -3.31
N LEU A 54 -17.46 -5.99 -3.73
CA LEU A 54 -16.53 -7.11 -3.85
C LEU A 54 -15.85 -7.15 -5.22
N SER A 55 -14.58 -7.53 -5.22
CA SER A 55 -13.73 -7.63 -6.42
C SER A 55 -12.72 -8.77 -6.25
N GLY A 56 -12.39 -9.46 -7.34
CA GLY A 56 -11.39 -10.53 -7.36
C GLY A 56 -11.97 -11.94 -7.28
N GLY A 57 -11.21 -12.91 -7.78
CA GLY A 57 -11.66 -14.31 -7.95
C GLY A 57 -12.06 -15.00 -6.65
N SER A 58 -11.33 -14.77 -5.56
CA SER A 58 -11.61 -15.39 -4.24
C SER A 58 -12.89 -14.86 -3.58
N THR A 59 -13.52 -13.80 -4.11
CA THR A 59 -14.81 -13.31 -3.63
C THR A 59 -16.02 -13.97 -4.30
N LEU A 60 -15.76 -14.85 -5.30
CA LEU A 60 -16.80 -15.55 -6.08
C LEU A 60 -17.36 -16.79 -5.39
N TYR A 61 -16.90 -17.14 -4.20
CA TYR A 61 -17.49 -18.26 -3.45
C TYR A 61 -19.00 -18.02 -3.24
N LYS A 62 -19.78 -19.11 -3.36
CA LYS A 62 -21.23 -19.05 -3.17
C LYS A 62 -21.54 -18.47 -1.80
N ASP A 63 -22.49 -17.53 -1.76
CA ASP A 63 -22.96 -16.87 -0.55
C ASP A 63 -21.91 -16.04 0.22
N PHE A 64 -20.70 -15.84 -0.31
CA PHE A 64 -19.63 -15.06 0.33
C PHE A 64 -20.08 -13.63 0.70
N GLY A 65 -20.70 -12.92 -0.27
CA GLY A 65 -21.21 -11.57 -0.02
C GLY A 65 -22.34 -11.54 1.01
N ARG A 66 -23.23 -12.55 1.02
CA ARG A 66 -24.31 -12.65 2.00
C ARG A 66 -23.77 -12.89 3.41
N ARG A 67 -22.79 -13.79 3.54
CA ARG A 67 -22.07 -14.06 4.79
C ARG A 67 -21.38 -12.81 5.32
N LEU A 68 -20.61 -12.13 4.47
CA LEU A 68 -19.92 -10.89 4.84
C LEU A 68 -20.90 -9.79 5.28
N GLN A 69 -21.99 -9.57 4.55
CA GLN A 69 -22.99 -8.56 4.91
C GLN A 69 -23.64 -8.86 6.26
N ARG A 70 -24.00 -10.12 6.51
CA ARG A 70 -24.60 -10.56 7.77
C ARG A 70 -23.65 -10.30 8.95
N ASP A 71 -22.41 -10.74 8.83
CA ASP A 71 -21.44 -10.66 9.93
C ASP A 71 -21.05 -9.21 10.23
N ILE A 72 -20.89 -8.35 9.19
CA ILE A 72 -20.68 -6.91 9.40
C ILE A 72 -21.91 -6.26 10.04
N ARG A 73 -23.13 -6.59 9.61
CA ARG A 73 -24.36 -6.06 10.21
C ARG A 73 -24.45 -6.42 11.70
N GLN A 74 -24.12 -7.65 12.07
CA GLN A 74 -24.07 -8.06 13.48
C GLN A 74 -23.05 -7.26 14.30
N LEU A 75 -21.85 -7.01 13.77
CA LEU A 75 -20.84 -6.18 14.45
C LEU A 75 -21.31 -4.74 14.64
N VAL A 76 -21.91 -4.15 13.59
CA VAL A 76 -22.42 -2.78 13.60
C VAL A 76 -23.59 -2.65 14.59
N ASP A 77 -24.55 -3.58 14.57
CA ASP A 77 -25.71 -3.58 15.46
C ASP A 77 -25.29 -3.76 16.92
N ALA A 78 -24.33 -4.65 17.20
CA ALA A 78 -23.78 -4.83 18.55
C ALA A 78 -23.11 -3.54 19.07
N ARG A 79 -22.36 -2.84 18.23
CA ARG A 79 -21.74 -1.56 18.57
C ARG A 79 -22.76 -0.45 18.79
N ILE A 80 -23.81 -0.39 17.97
CA ILE A 80 -24.91 0.58 18.13
C ILE A 80 -25.59 0.33 19.48
N LYS A 81 -25.99 -0.90 19.77
CA LYS A 81 -26.61 -1.29 21.03
C LYS A 81 -25.75 -0.93 22.24
N ALA A 82 -24.44 -1.22 22.18
CA ALA A 82 -23.50 -0.84 23.25
C ALA A 82 -23.39 0.68 23.43
N SER A 83 -23.49 1.45 22.34
CA SER A 83 -23.46 2.91 22.38
C SER A 83 -24.75 3.50 22.93
N GLU A 84 -25.91 2.94 22.57
CA GLU A 84 -27.22 3.38 23.08
C GLU A 84 -27.35 3.19 24.60
N VAL A 85 -26.82 2.08 25.13
CA VAL A 85 -26.77 1.82 26.58
C VAL A 85 -25.89 2.86 27.28
N ARG A 86 -24.72 3.20 26.71
CA ARG A 86 -23.81 4.21 27.29
C ARG A 86 -24.37 5.63 27.22
N SER A 87 -25.15 5.94 26.18
CA SER A 87 -25.72 7.27 25.95
C SER A 87 -27.07 7.48 26.66
N GLY A 88 -27.43 6.64 27.63
CA GLY A 88 -28.67 6.80 28.41
C GLY A 88 -29.96 6.66 27.59
N GLY A 89 -29.93 5.88 26.50
CA GLY A 89 -31.11 5.63 25.66
C GLY A 89 -31.25 6.53 24.43
N ALA A 90 -30.26 7.37 24.12
CA ALA A 90 -30.24 8.11 22.85
C ALA A 90 -30.13 7.13 21.67
N LYS A 91 -31.21 7.00 20.89
CA LYS A 91 -31.28 6.09 19.74
C LYS A 91 -30.48 6.63 18.56
N SER A 92 -29.65 5.78 17.96
CA SER A 92 -28.97 6.13 16.72
C SER A 92 -29.90 5.91 15.52
N GLY A 93 -29.76 6.71 14.46
CA GLY A 93 -30.56 6.57 13.23
C GLY A 93 -30.25 5.33 12.38
N GLY A 94 -29.62 4.32 12.96
CA GLY A 94 -29.18 3.11 12.27
C GLY A 94 -28.04 3.32 11.26
N LEU A 95 -27.46 2.20 10.85
CA LEU A 95 -26.49 2.10 9.77
C LEU A 95 -26.95 0.99 8.83
N ASP A 96 -27.18 1.33 7.57
CA ASP A 96 -27.45 0.32 6.55
C ASP A 96 -26.13 -0.24 6.01
N VAL A 97 -26.04 -1.56 5.99
CA VAL A 97 -24.87 -2.32 5.53
C VAL A 97 -25.27 -3.09 4.29
N GLN A 98 -24.62 -2.77 3.17
CA GLN A 98 -24.89 -3.41 1.89
C GLN A 98 -23.58 -3.84 1.22
N VAL A 99 -23.51 -5.15 0.93
CA VAL A 99 -22.41 -5.76 0.17
C VAL A 99 -22.90 -6.04 -1.23
N ILE A 100 -22.29 -5.36 -2.20
CA ILE A 100 -22.70 -5.39 -3.60
C ILE A 100 -21.92 -6.48 -4.32
N THR A 101 -22.67 -7.46 -4.84
CA THR A 101 -22.13 -8.52 -5.70
C THR A 101 -22.56 -8.32 -7.15
N HIS A 102 -21.65 -8.53 -8.11
CA HIS A 102 -21.93 -8.34 -9.53
C HIS A 102 -21.31 -9.43 -10.41
N LYS A 103 -21.89 -9.68 -11.59
CA LYS A 103 -21.47 -10.78 -12.48
C LYS A 103 -20.03 -10.66 -13.01
N ARG A 104 -19.45 -9.46 -13.00
CA ARG A 104 -18.10 -9.17 -13.53
C ARG A 104 -17.01 -9.06 -12.46
N GLN A 105 -17.27 -9.52 -11.23
CA GLN A 105 -16.35 -9.45 -10.07
C GLN A 105 -14.93 -9.95 -10.34
N ARG A 106 -14.79 -11.03 -11.12
CA ARG A 106 -13.49 -11.63 -11.45
C ARG A 106 -12.51 -10.64 -12.08
N HIS A 107 -13.04 -9.75 -12.93
CA HIS A 107 -12.29 -8.75 -13.68
C HIS A 107 -12.80 -7.35 -13.36
N GLY A 108 -13.32 -7.14 -12.15
CA GLY A 108 -13.90 -5.87 -11.70
C GLY A 108 -13.02 -4.66 -12.02
N PRO A 109 -11.71 -4.68 -11.70
CA PRO A 109 -10.82 -3.55 -11.98
C PRO A 109 -10.66 -3.28 -13.48
N TRP A 110 -10.50 -4.34 -14.28
CA TRP A 110 -10.37 -4.20 -15.74
C TRP A 110 -11.66 -3.69 -16.39
N PHE A 111 -12.81 -4.22 -15.94
CA PHE A 111 -14.10 -3.78 -16.45
C PHE A 111 -14.41 -2.33 -16.06
N GLY A 112 -14.10 -1.93 -14.83
CA GLY A 112 -14.23 -0.54 -14.39
C GLY A 112 -13.33 0.41 -15.21
N GLY A 113 -12.10 0.00 -15.49
CA GLY A 113 -11.19 0.75 -16.37
C GLY A 113 -11.70 0.85 -17.81
N SER A 114 -12.26 -0.23 -18.38
CA SER A 114 -12.85 -0.21 -19.72
C SER A 114 -14.09 0.69 -19.81
N LEU A 115 -14.94 0.70 -18.78
CA LEU A 115 -16.09 1.59 -18.71
C LEU A 115 -15.63 3.06 -18.61
N LEU A 116 -14.70 3.34 -17.71
CA LEU A 116 -14.15 4.67 -17.54
C LEU A 116 -13.49 5.16 -18.84
N GLY A 117 -12.71 4.31 -19.52
CA GLY A 117 -12.05 4.62 -20.79
C GLY A 117 -13.00 4.92 -21.95
N GLN A 118 -14.27 4.53 -21.86
CA GLN A 118 -15.30 4.82 -22.86
C GLN A 118 -16.03 6.14 -22.60
N THR A 119 -15.86 6.74 -21.41
CA THR A 119 -16.48 8.04 -21.09
C THR A 119 -15.80 9.15 -21.89
N PRO A 120 -16.54 10.13 -22.41
CA PRO A 120 -15.94 11.25 -23.16
C PRO A 120 -15.02 12.10 -22.27
N GLU A 121 -15.26 12.15 -20.97
CA GLU A 121 -14.44 12.85 -19.97
C GLU A 121 -13.07 12.19 -19.78
N PHE A 122 -12.92 10.90 -20.10
CA PHE A 122 -11.68 10.15 -19.91
C PHE A 122 -10.47 10.85 -20.52
N ARG A 123 -10.62 11.41 -21.72
CA ARG A 123 -9.52 12.10 -22.41
C ARG A 123 -9.05 13.34 -21.66
N SER A 124 -9.93 14.01 -20.92
CA SER A 124 -9.58 15.18 -20.12
C SER A 124 -8.76 14.84 -18.87
N TYR A 125 -8.89 13.61 -18.36
CA TYR A 125 -8.07 13.08 -17.26
C TYR A 125 -6.74 12.47 -17.72
N CYS A 126 -6.55 12.31 -19.03
CA CYS A 126 -5.33 11.73 -19.58
C CYS A 126 -4.32 12.83 -19.89
N HIS A 127 -3.06 12.58 -19.56
CA HIS A 127 -1.96 13.45 -20.00
C HIS A 127 -1.42 12.99 -21.34
N THR A 128 -1.13 13.96 -22.21
CA THR A 128 -0.54 13.70 -23.52
C THR A 128 0.97 13.46 -23.41
N LYS A 129 1.53 12.82 -24.43
CA LYS A 129 2.99 12.65 -24.54
C LYS A 129 3.73 13.98 -24.59
N ALA A 130 3.15 14.99 -25.24
CA ALA A 130 3.74 16.32 -25.34
C ALA A 130 3.84 16.99 -23.96
N GLU A 131 2.75 16.93 -23.17
CA GLU A 131 2.74 17.43 -21.79
C GLU A 131 3.77 16.71 -20.92
N TYR A 132 3.88 15.39 -21.05
CA TYR A 132 4.91 14.64 -20.31
C TYR A 132 6.34 15.06 -20.68
N GLN A 133 6.60 15.38 -21.95
CA GLN A 133 7.91 15.81 -22.43
C GLN A 133 8.26 17.25 -21.99
N GLU A 134 7.27 18.13 -21.91
CA GLU A 134 7.44 19.54 -21.52
C GLU A 134 7.57 19.71 -20.00
N TYR A 135 6.73 18.99 -19.24
CA TYR A 135 6.57 19.15 -17.80
C TYR A 135 7.28 18.08 -16.97
N GLY A 136 7.66 16.96 -17.59
CA GLY A 136 8.33 15.86 -16.93
C GLY A 136 7.41 15.03 -16.01
N PRO A 137 7.94 13.93 -15.44
CA PRO A 137 7.16 12.96 -14.67
C PRO A 137 6.68 13.48 -13.29
N SER A 138 7.30 14.54 -12.76
CA SER A 138 7.03 15.04 -11.41
C SER A 138 5.73 15.82 -11.26
N ILE A 139 5.18 16.36 -12.34
CA ILE A 139 4.00 17.25 -12.31
C ILE A 139 2.69 16.48 -12.06
N GLN A 140 2.64 15.18 -12.39
CA GLN A 140 1.41 14.38 -12.31
C GLN A 140 1.19 13.74 -10.93
N ALA A 141 2.23 13.70 -10.08
CA ALA A 141 2.18 12.96 -8.82
C ALA A 141 1.21 13.56 -7.78
N SER A 142 1.05 14.89 -7.76
CA SER A 142 0.09 15.57 -6.88
C SER A 142 -1.35 15.33 -7.29
N GLU A 143 -1.63 15.09 -8.58
CA GLU A 143 -3.00 14.87 -9.06
C GLU A 143 -3.49 13.45 -8.73
N TYR A 144 -2.60 12.44 -8.84
CA TYR A 144 -2.93 11.03 -8.57
C TYR A 144 -3.03 10.67 -7.09
N VAL A 145 -2.46 11.45 -6.18
CA VAL A 145 -2.39 11.06 -4.77
C VAL A 145 -3.76 11.22 -4.10
N ARG A 146 -4.26 10.21 -3.38
CA ARG A 146 -5.53 10.34 -2.64
C ARG A 146 -5.52 11.53 -1.68
N SER A 147 -6.70 12.01 -1.27
CA SER A 147 -6.78 13.00 -0.19
C SER A 147 -6.06 12.50 1.07
N ARG A 148 -5.30 13.40 1.70
CA ARG A 148 -4.34 13.16 2.80
C ARG A 148 -3.15 12.27 2.41
N GLY A 149 -2.90 12.11 1.12
CA GLY A 149 -1.78 11.35 0.59
C GLY A 149 -0.45 12.11 0.65
N THR A 150 0.66 11.39 0.48
CA THR A 150 2.00 11.97 0.49
C THR A 150 2.70 11.72 -0.85
N VAL A 151 3.19 12.79 -1.48
CA VAL A 151 4.08 12.74 -2.64
C VAL A 151 5.51 12.86 -2.16
N VAL A 152 6.36 11.90 -2.51
CA VAL A 152 7.80 11.93 -2.19
C VAL A 152 8.59 12.10 -3.48
N CYS A 153 9.31 13.21 -3.57
CA CYS A 153 10.12 13.55 -4.73
C CYS A 153 11.53 12.96 -4.56
N ILE A 154 11.95 12.10 -5.50
CA ILE A 154 13.21 11.36 -5.43
C ILE A 154 13.96 11.53 -6.76
N GLY A 155 15.29 11.69 -6.71
CA GLY A 155 16.13 11.68 -7.91
C GLY A 155 15.83 12.80 -8.91
N LEU A 156 15.45 13.97 -8.41
CA LEU A 156 15.08 15.11 -9.26
C LEU A 156 16.32 15.77 -9.87
N PRO A 157 16.31 16.13 -11.18
CA PRO A 157 17.38 16.90 -11.79
C PRO A 157 17.56 18.27 -11.13
N ALA A 158 18.76 18.86 -11.23
CA ALA A 158 19.12 20.10 -10.53
C ALA A 158 18.19 21.29 -10.79
N ASN A 159 17.56 21.36 -11.97
CA ASN A 159 16.63 22.43 -12.36
C ASN A 159 15.15 21.99 -12.35
N ALA A 160 14.84 20.86 -11.73
CA ALA A 160 13.46 20.36 -11.67
C ALA A 160 12.61 21.22 -10.74
N TYR A 161 11.42 21.59 -11.21
CA TYR A 161 10.41 22.23 -10.40
C TYR A 161 9.19 21.32 -10.30
N LEU A 162 8.57 21.29 -9.11
CA LEU A 162 7.31 20.59 -8.88
C LEU A 162 6.17 21.61 -8.97
N LYS A 163 5.25 21.41 -9.92
CA LYS A 163 3.99 22.17 -10.00
C LYS A 163 2.91 21.36 -9.30
N ALA A 164 2.33 21.92 -8.24
CA ALA A 164 1.14 21.38 -7.58
C ALA A 164 0.11 22.50 -7.43
N PRO A 165 -1.13 22.34 -7.92
CA PRO A 165 -2.18 23.34 -7.74
C PRO A 165 -2.43 23.60 -6.26
N VAL A 166 -2.21 24.85 -5.81
CA VAL A 166 -2.27 25.22 -4.37
C VAL A 166 -3.65 24.90 -3.78
N PHE A 167 -4.71 25.28 -4.48
CA PHE A 167 -6.08 25.07 -4.02
C PHE A 167 -6.41 23.59 -3.81
N ASP A 168 -6.07 22.74 -4.78
CA ASP A 168 -6.31 21.29 -4.71
C ASP A 168 -5.45 20.63 -3.62
N THR A 169 -4.18 21.05 -3.51
CA THR A 169 -3.25 20.57 -2.47
C THR A 169 -3.78 20.85 -1.06
N VAL A 170 -4.35 22.03 -0.83
CA VAL A 170 -4.92 22.43 0.46
C VAL A 170 -6.20 21.66 0.77
N ILE A 171 -7.16 21.62 -0.17
CA ILE A 171 -8.46 20.94 0.04
C ILE A 171 -8.27 19.44 0.26
N ARG A 172 -7.39 18.82 -0.54
CA ARG A 172 -7.09 17.39 -0.41
C ARG A 172 -6.07 17.10 0.68
N MET A 173 -5.56 18.11 1.41
CA MET A 173 -4.53 17.97 2.46
C MET A 173 -3.33 17.12 2.01
N ILE A 174 -2.82 17.38 0.81
CA ILE A 174 -1.71 16.61 0.23
C ILE A 174 -0.40 17.04 0.89
N THR A 175 0.42 16.07 1.30
CA THR A 175 1.77 16.32 1.84
C THR A 175 2.81 16.11 0.75
N ILE A 176 3.69 17.08 0.51
CA ILE A 176 4.79 16.95 -0.45
C ILE A 176 6.10 16.93 0.33
N ARG A 177 6.93 15.90 0.10
CA ARG A 177 8.24 15.74 0.73
C ARG A 177 9.33 15.58 -0.33
N GLY A 178 10.50 16.16 -0.07
CA GLY A 178 11.71 15.88 -0.84
C GLY A 178 12.52 14.77 -0.18
N SER A 179 13.15 13.93 -1.00
CA SER A 179 14.16 12.96 -0.56
C SER A 179 15.32 12.98 -1.54
N TYR A 180 16.52 13.27 -1.01
CA TYR A 180 17.74 13.30 -1.81
C TYR A 180 18.36 11.90 -1.85
N VAL A 181 17.83 11.06 -2.74
CA VAL A 181 18.40 9.75 -3.10
C VAL A 181 18.63 9.75 -4.60
N GLY A 182 19.81 9.31 -5.03
CA GLY A 182 20.26 9.36 -6.42
C GLY A 182 19.32 8.61 -7.37
N ASN A 183 19.23 9.09 -8.60
CA ASN A 183 18.43 8.49 -9.66
C ASN A 183 19.18 7.31 -10.33
N ARG A 184 18.54 6.65 -11.30
CA ARG A 184 19.15 5.53 -12.05
C ARG A 184 20.35 5.95 -12.90
N ALA A 185 20.37 7.19 -13.41
CA ALA A 185 21.48 7.73 -14.18
C ALA A 185 22.69 7.99 -13.28
N ASP A 186 22.50 8.56 -12.09
CA ASP A 186 23.55 8.76 -11.08
C ASP A 186 24.18 7.41 -10.69
N THR A 187 23.36 6.36 -10.61
CA THR A 187 23.84 4.99 -10.36
C THR A 187 24.66 4.45 -11.54
N ALA A 188 24.22 4.70 -12.78
CA ALA A 188 24.93 4.29 -13.98
C ALA A 188 26.27 5.02 -14.13
N GLU A 189 26.30 6.32 -13.82
CA GLU A 189 27.51 7.14 -13.79
C GLU A 189 28.48 6.66 -12.71
N ALA A 190 27.99 6.36 -11.50
CA ALA A 190 28.80 5.77 -10.44
C ALA A 190 29.41 4.41 -10.84
N LEU A 191 28.66 3.59 -11.56
CA LEU A 191 29.16 2.33 -12.13
C LEU A 191 30.21 2.56 -13.23
N ASP A 192 30.05 3.58 -14.06
CA ASP A 192 31.05 3.96 -15.07
C ASP A 192 32.35 4.47 -14.42
N PHE A 193 32.25 5.32 -13.38
CA PHE A 193 33.40 5.75 -12.58
C PHE A 193 34.13 4.56 -11.95
N PHE A 194 33.40 3.56 -11.46
CA PHE A 194 33.99 2.33 -10.96
C PHE A 194 34.68 1.54 -12.08
N ARG A 195 34.02 1.35 -13.23
CA ARG A 195 34.57 0.64 -14.40
C ARG A 195 35.85 1.30 -14.92
N ARG A 196 35.93 2.63 -14.89
CA ARG A 196 37.09 3.42 -15.30
C ARG A 196 38.21 3.44 -14.26
N GLY A 197 38.04 2.77 -13.12
CA GLY A 197 39.04 2.72 -12.05
C GLY A 197 39.24 4.05 -11.32
N LEU A 198 38.32 5.00 -11.49
CA LEU A 198 38.37 6.32 -10.84
C LEU A 198 37.92 6.24 -9.38
N ILE A 199 37.21 5.17 -9.00
CA ILE A 199 36.83 4.88 -7.62
C ILE A 199 37.86 3.92 -7.01
N LYS A 200 38.72 4.45 -6.15
CA LYS A 200 39.59 3.63 -5.28
C LYS A 200 38.90 3.46 -3.93
N ALA A 201 38.25 2.32 -3.72
CA ALA A 201 37.76 1.98 -2.39
C ALA A 201 38.97 1.72 -1.48
N PRO A 202 39.17 2.47 -0.38
CA PRO A 202 40.24 2.18 0.55
C PRO A 202 39.91 0.86 1.25
N PHE A 203 40.64 -0.20 0.89
CA PHE A 203 40.60 -1.46 1.60
C PHE A 203 41.99 -1.86 2.07
N LYS A 204 42.07 -2.43 3.26
CA LYS A 204 43.30 -3.02 3.80
C LYS A 204 43.14 -4.52 3.86
N THR A 205 44.04 -5.23 3.19
CA THR A 205 44.07 -6.69 3.26
C THR A 205 44.90 -7.12 4.46
N VAL A 206 44.33 -7.96 5.34
CA VAL A 206 45.02 -8.55 6.49
C VAL A 206 44.98 -10.06 6.39
N GLY A 207 46.06 -10.73 6.80
CA GLY A 207 46.07 -12.20 6.91
C GLY A 207 45.26 -12.67 8.11
N MET A 208 44.88 -13.95 8.11
CA MET A 208 44.01 -14.54 9.15
C MET A 208 44.59 -14.37 10.56
N SER A 209 45.91 -14.38 10.68
CA SER A 209 46.64 -14.21 11.94
C SER A 209 46.38 -12.85 12.63
N LYS A 210 45.97 -11.82 11.89
CA LYS A 210 45.72 -10.46 12.41
C LYS A 210 44.23 -10.16 12.64
N LEU A 211 43.37 -11.17 12.55
CA LEU A 211 41.92 -11.03 12.71
C LEU A 211 41.52 -10.42 14.05
N GLN A 212 42.16 -10.85 15.13
CA GLN A 212 41.88 -10.37 16.49
C GLN A 212 42.11 -8.86 16.62
N GLU A 213 43.18 -8.35 16.00
CA GLU A 213 43.55 -6.94 16.00
C GLU A 213 42.54 -6.09 15.22
N VAL A 214 42.04 -6.61 14.08
CA VAL A 214 40.99 -5.94 13.30
C VAL A 214 39.67 -5.86 14.07
N PHE A 215 39.29 -6.89 14.81
CA PHE A 215 38.11 -6.85 15.66
C PHE A 215 38.23 -5.81 16.77
N HIS A 216 39.41 -5.67 17.39
CA HIS A 216 39.68 -4.60 18.36
C HIS A 216 39.55 -3.20 17.74
N LEU A 217 40.17 -2.98 16.58
CA LEU A 217 40.09 -1.71 15.86
C LEU A 217 38.65 -1.38 15.43
N MET A 218 37.83 -2.39 15.13
CA MET A 218 36.41 -2.25 14.81
C MET A 218 35.60 -1.81 16.02
N GLN A 219 35.82 -2.45 17.18
CA GLN A 219 35.15 -2.09 18.43
C GLN A 219 35.50 -0.67 18.89
N GLU A 220 36.74 -0.24 18.64
CA GLU A 220 37.20 1.12 18.95
C GLU A 220 36.79 2.18 17.90
N GLY A 221 36.13 1.79 16.80
CA GLY A 221 35.69 2.71 15.75
C GLY A 221 36.82 3.32 14.93
N LYS A 222 38.04 2.76 14.99
CA LYS A 222 39.25 3.29 14.31
C LYS A 222 39.43 2.77 12.89
N ILE A 223 38.45 2.04 12.36
CA ILE A 223 38.49 1.52 10.98
C ILE A 223 38.01 2.59 10.01
N ALA A 224 38.94 3.12 9.20
CA ALA A 224 38.62 3.90 8.01
C ALA A 224 38.53 2.97 6.79
N GLY A 225 37.31 2.74 6.28
CA GLY A 225 37.08 1.92 5.08
C GLY A 225 36.81 0.44 5.37
N ARG A 226 37.23 -0.45 4.46
CA ARG A 226 36.98 -1.90 4.57
C ARG A 226 38.26 -2.66 4.89
N TYR A 227 38.21 -3.62 5.82
CA TYR A 227 39.26 -4.62 5.98
C TYR A 227 38.85 -5.90 5.25
N VAL A 228 39.73 -6.43 4.42
CA VAL A 228 39.51 -7.69 3.70
C VAL A 228 40.43 -8.73 4.32
N ILE A 229 39.87 -9.85 4.78
CA ILE A 229 40.65 -10.95 5.34
C ILE A 229 41.03 -11.88 4.20
N ASP A 230 42.33 -12.04 3.97
CA ASP A 230 42.86 -13.02 3.03
C ASP A 230 43.06 -14.34 3.77
N THR A 231 42.27 -15.36 3.41
CA THR A 231 42.31 -16.68 4.05
C THR A 231 43.44 -17.57 3.53
N SER A 232 44.19 -17.12 2.52
CA SER A 232 45.36 -17.84 1.98
C SER A 232 46.69 -17.48 2.66
N LYS A 233 46.69 -16.45 3.53
CA LYS A 233 47.85 -15.93 4.26
C LYS A 233 47.67 -15.92 5.78
#